data_AF-A0A350AN22-F1
#
_entry.id   AF-A0A350AN22-F1
#
_cell.length_a   1.000
_cell.length_b   1.000
_cell.length_c   1.000
_cell.angle_alpha   90.00
_cell.angle_beta   90.00
_cell.angle_gamma   90.00
#
_symmetry.space_group_name_H-M   'P 1'
#
loop_
_entity.id
_entity.type
_entity.pdbx_description
1 polymer ?
#
loop_
_entity_poly.entity_id
_entity_poly.type
_entity_poly.pdbx_seq_one_letter_code
_entity_poly.pdbx_strand_id
1 'polypeptide(L)'
;MLDGIRTGAKDNLGYSVENARNPEQAREMLKAATEKKCLFCPPLNFEKNKPLNKKGEFDPEGKDWPLLWVWVNPFPQEHHALHLMILPKRHIINEEFYLLTNEEWLQILDAWKWAQEFFKIPGGVFTGRFGLRSHNAGTIGHLHFQLQIPDLSGPVQVTVCKDRSPEKEARRATRDAANKGSGSYTGYIIRNEYAHILDEQLRWRVFRGTWLEGFAHAPGALPHIEKFFQGAIGPASMRKAAVVNGTTELRGEEEFFNPEP
;
A
#
# COMPACT_ATOMS: atom_id res chain seq x y z
N MET A 1 25.57 0.90 -13.23
CA MET A 1 24.23 1.46 -13.53
C MET A 1 23.24 1.15 -12.40
N LEU A 2 23.47 1.67 -11.19
CA LEU A 2 22.48 1.75 -10.10
C LEU A 2 22.73 3.03 -9.28
N ASP A 3 23.07 4.13 -9.96
CA ASP A 3 23.27 5.43 -9.32
C ASP A 3 21.93 6.14 -9.23
N GLY A 4 21.29 6.02 -8.06
CA GLY A 4 19.99 6.65 -7.79
C GLY A 4 19.27 6.17 -6.55
N ILE A 5 19.91 5.39 -5.66
CA ILE A 5 19.29 4.99 -4.40
C ILE A 5 19.32 6.19 -3.46
N ARG A 6 18.21 6.95 -3.43
CA ARG A 6 17.98 8.04 -2.48
C ARG A 6 18.24 7.53 -1.05
N THR A 7 19.31 8.00 -0.46
CA THR A 7 19.67 7.82 0.95
C THR A 7 18.84 8.77 1.82
N GLY A 8 17.52 8.60 1.82
CA GLY A 8 16.72 9.08 2.94
C GLY A 8 17.15 8.29 4.19
N ALA A 9 17.37 8.97 5.31
CA ALA A 9 17.81 8.33 6.56
C ALA A 9 17.00 7.05 6.81
N LYS A 10 17.67 5.89 6.78
CA LYS A 10 17.04 4.60 7.04
C LYS A 10 16.57 4.61 8.48
N ASP A 11 15.28 4.83 8.72
CA ASP A 11 14.73 4.29 9.96
C ASP A 11 14.83 2.76 9.81
N ASN A 12 15.47 2.09 10.75
CA ASN A 12 15.70 0.64 10.63
C ASN A 12 14.38 -0.16 10.70
N LEU A 13 13.26 0.51 11.00
CA LEU A 13 11.93 -0.07 11.12
C LEU A 13 11.20 -0.12 9.79
N GLY A 14 11.38 0.90 8.95
CA GLY A 14 11.01 0.91 7.56
C GLY A 14 9.53 0.61 7.29
N TYR A 15 8.65 1.57 7.50
CA TYR A 15 7.24 1.45 7.10
C TYR A 15 6.99 2.12 5.75
N SER A 16 6.36 1.40 4.82
CA SER A 16 5.80 1.92 3.56
C SER A 16 4.28 1.99 3.69
N VAL A 17 3.80 3.02 4.41
CA VAL A 17 2.38 3.22 4.77
C VAL A 17 1.50 3.30 3.53
N GLU A 18 2.01 3.86 2.43
CA GLU A 18 1.36 3.92 1.12
C GLU A 18 1.02 2.53 0.54
N ASN A 19 1.71 1.49 0.98
CA ASN A 19 1.46 0.11 0.58
C ASN A 19 0.40 -0.59 1.44
N ALA A 20 -0.09 0.05 2.52
CA ALA A 20 -1.05 -0.53 3.44
C ALA A 20 -2.31 -1.03 2.70
N ARG A 21 -2.84 -2.17 3.16
CA ARG A 21 -3.99 -2.84 2.56
C ARG A 21 -5.28 -2.10 2.86
N ASN A 22 -5.42 -1.61 4.09
CA ASN A 22 -6.62 -0.94 4.57
C ASN A 22 -6.26 0.23 5.51
N PRO A 23 -7.23 1.09 5.85
CA PRO A 23 -7.01 2.27 6.69
C PRO A 23 -6.56 1.95 8.11
N GLU A 24 -7.01 0.83 8.66
CA GLU A 24 -6.64 0.40 10.01
C GLU A 24 -5.16 0.01 10.08
N GLN A 25 -4.69 -0.80 9.13
CA GLN A 25 -3.28 -1.16 9.01
C GLN A 25 -2.42 0.09 8.81
N ALA A 26 -2.85 1.05 7.98
CA ALA A 26 -2.14 2.30 7.77
C ALA A 26 -1.99 3.11 9.07
N ARG A 27 -3.06 3.24 9.86
CA ARG A 27 -3.03 3.93 11.16
C ARG A 27 -2.11 3.22 12.15
N GLU A 28 -2.13 1.89 12.19
CA GLU A 28 -1.25 1.09 13.04
C GLU A 28 0.22 1.25 12.66
N MET A 29 0.53 1.22 11.37
CA MET A 29 1.90 1.45 10.87
C MET A 29 2.38 2.86 11.19
N LEU A 30 1.54 3.89 10.99
CA LEU A 30 1.88 5.27 11.34
C LEU A 30 2.17 5.43 12.83
N LYS A 31 1.30 4.88 13.69
CA LYS A 31 1.50 4.88 15.14
C LYS A 31 2.82 4.21 15.51
N ALA A 32 3.08 3.02 14.98
CA ALA A 32 4.31 2.27 15.25
C ALA A 32 5.57 3.00 14.75
N ALA A 33 5.50 3.67 13.60
CA ALA A 33 6.58 4.50 13.09
C ALA A 33 6.87 5.70 14.03
N THR A 34 5.83 6.40 14.49
CA THR A 34 5.96 7.50 15.46
C THR A 34 6.57 7.02 16.78
N GLU A 35 6.18 5.84 17.25
CA GLU A 35 6.69 5.22 18.48
C GLU A 35 8.07 4.57 18.30
N LYS A 36 8.63 4.58 17.08
CA LYS A 36 9.87 3.87 16.72
C LYS A 36 9.84 2.41 17.18
N LYS A 37 8.70 1.74 16.96
CA LYS A 37 8.48 0.34 17.31
C LYS A 37 8.24 -0.49 16.05
N CYS A 38 8.81 -1.69 16.00
CA CYS A 38 8.46 -2.67 14.96
C CYS A 38 7.20 -3.44 15.39
N LEU A 39 6.18 -3.53 14.52
CA LEU A 39 4.96 -4.31 14.79
C LEU A 39 5.22 -5.81 14.94
N PHE A 40 6.37 -6.29 14.46
CA PHE A 40 6.76 -7.70 14.41
C PHE A 40 7.87 -8.05 15.42
N CYS A 41 8.39 -7.08 16.16
CA CYS A 41 9.37 -7.33 17.23
C CYS A 41 8.73 -7.36 18.61
N PRO A 42 9.32 -8.09 19.58
CA PRO A 42 8.97 -7.98 20.98
C PRO A 42 9.12 -6.54 21.52
N PRO A 43 8.24 -6.09 22.43
CA PRO A 43 7.03 -6.77 22.89
C PRO A 43 5.92 -6.75 21.81
N LEU A 44 5.47 -7.94 21.41
CA LEU A 44 4.43 -8.13 20.40
C LEU A 44 3.07 -7.71 20.94
N ASN A 45 2.21 -7.23 20.05
CA ASN A 45 0.79 -7.06 20.36
C ASN A 45 0.08 -8.42 20.15
N PHE A 46 -0.06 -9.21 21.21
CA PHE A 46 -0.71 -10.52 21.15
C PHE A 46 -2.23 -10.48 20.92
N GLU A 47 -2.88 -9.32 21.03
CA GLU A 47 -4.28 -9.21 20.62
C GLU A 47 -4.41 -9.38 19.10
N LYS A 48 -3.41 -8.92 18.34
CA LYS A 48 -3.39 -8.94 16.87
C LYS A 48 -2.52 -10.06 16.30
N ASN A 49 -1.30 -10.19 16.80
CA ASN A 49 -0.32 -11.17 16.33
C ASN A 49 -0.21 -12.28 17.37
N LYS A 50 -1.04 -13.32 17.26
CA LYS A 50 -1.08 -14.46 18.19
C LYS A 50 -0.14 -15.56 17.71
N PRO A 51 1.08 -15.69 18.24
CA PRO A 51 1.99 -16.72 17.76
C PRO A 51 1.45 -18.10 18.12
N LEU A 52 1.70 -19.06 17.24
CA LEU A 52 1.21 -20.43 17.35
C LEU A 52 2.37 -21.37 17.69
N ASN A 53 2.08 -22.44 18.43
CA ASN A 53 2.93 -23.62 18.55
C ASN A 53 2.61 -24.66 17.45
N LYS A 54 3.31 -25.79 17.45
CA LYS A 54 3.08 -26.91 16.51
C LYS A 54 1.77 -27.67 16.76
N LYS A 55 1.03 -27.35 17.82
CA LYS A 55 -0.35 -27.82 18.04
C LYS A 55 -1.39 -26.82 17.55
N GLY A 56 -0.96 -25.67 16.98
CA GLY A 56 -1.85 -24.59 16.55
C GLY A 56 -2.46 -23.80 17.71
N GLU A 57 -1.89 -23.90 18.91
CA GLU A 57 -2.33 -23.20 20.11
C GLU A 57 -1.51 -21.92 20.30
N PHE A 58 -2.04 -20.96 21.05
CA PHE A 58 -1.34 -19.71 21.36
C PHE A 58 -0.06 -19.97 22.17
N ASP A 59 1.07 -19.49 21.67
CA ASP A 59 2.40 -19.64 22.27
C ASP A 59 3.13 -18.29 22.34
N PRO A 60 2.98 -17.54 23.43
CA PRO A 60 3.62 -16.23 23.57
C PRO A 60 5.16 -16.31 23.73
N GLU A 61 5.71 -17.49 24.02
CA GLU A 61 7.16 -17.69 24.18
C GLU A 61 7.81 -18.19 22.88
N GLY A 62 7.04 -18.82 22.00
CA GLY A 62 7.50 -19.37 20.72
C GLY A 62 8.51 -20.50 20.95
N LYS A 63 8.13 -21.49 21.77
CA LYS A 63 9.01 -22.59 22.21
C LYS A 63 9.33 -23.55 21.07
N ASP A 64 8.34 -23.81 20.21
CA ASP A 64 8.49 -24.79 19.13
C ASP A 64 9.32 -24.28 17.94
N TRP A 65 9.32 -22.95 17.73
CA TRP A 65 10.22 -22.26 16.80
C TRP A 65 11.01 -21.20 17.55
N PRO A 66 12.16 -21.55 18.15
CA PRO A 66 12.89 -20.61 19.00
C PRO A 66 13.38 -19.37 18.25
N LEU A 67 13.55 -19.46 16.92
CA LEU A 67 14.05 -18.36 16.09
C LEU A 67 12.96 -17.66 15.27
N LEU A 68 11.72 -18.18 15.24
CA LEU A 68 10.64 -17.62 14.42
C LEU A 68 9.38 -17.31 15.23
N TRP A 69 8.56 -16.45 14.66
CA TRP A 69 7.14 -16.36 14.97
C TRP A 69 6.32 -16.90 13.80
N VAL A 70 5.23 -17.58 14.14
CA VAL A 70 4.23 -18.07 13.18
C VAL A 70 2.85 -17.67 13.68
N TRP A 71 2.04 -16.96 12.89
CA TRP A 71 0.67 -16.60 13.27
C TRP A 71 -0.25 -16.39 12.06
N VAL A 72 -1.57 -16.34 12.29
CA VAL A 72 -2.55 -15.95 11.26
C VAL A 72 -2.52 -14.44 11.07
N ASN A 73 -2.32 -13.99 9.83
CA ASN A 73 -2.28 -12.57 9.47
C ASN A 73 -3.59 -11.88 9.91
N PRO A 74 -3.55 -10.84 10.76
CA PRO A 74 -4.76 -10.13 11.21
C PRO A 74 -5.45 -9.33 10.10
N PHE A 75 -4.77 -9.14 8.97
CA PHE A 75 -5.30 -8.45 7.79
C PHE A 75 -5.17 -9.36 6.56
N PRO A 76 -5.92 -10.48 6.50
CA PRO A 76 -5.89 -11.36 5.33
C PRO A 76 -6.39 -10.61 4.10
N GLN A 77 -5.91 -11.02 2.92
CA GLN A 77 -6.50 -10.54 1.67
C GLN A 77 -7.85 -11.22 1.44
N GLU A 78 -8.69 -10.61 0.61
CA GLU A 78 -9.96 -11.23 0.18
C GLU A 78 -9.69 -12.58 -0.50
N HIS A 79 -10.68 -13.47 -0.44
CA HIS A 79 -10.64 -14.82 -1.05
C HIS A 79 -9.56 -15.77 -0.48
N HIS A 80 -9.06 -15.50 0.73
CA HIS A 80 -8.13 -16.38 1.42
C HIS A 80 -8.84 -17.19 2.50
N ALA A 81 -8.76 -18.52 2.42
CA ALA A 81 -9.17 -19.41 3.50
C ALA A 81 -8.18 -19.35 4.67
N LEU A 82 -6.89 -19.17 4.37
CA LEU A 82 -5.82 -19.07 5.37
C LEU A 82 -4.71 -18.15 4.85
N HIS A 83 -4.24 -17.25 5.72
CA HIS A 83 -3.09 -16.40 5.46
C HIS A 83 -2.18 -16.43 6.68
N LEU A 84 -1.10 -17.22 6.63
CA LEU A 84 -0.12 -17.30 7.71
C LEU A 84 1.05 -16.34 7.46
N MET A 85 1.60 -15.84 8.56
CA MET A 85 2.84 -15.07 8.64
C MET A 85 3.89 -15.95 9.30
N ILE A 86 5.08 -16.05 8.70
CA ILE A 86 6.26 -16.74 9.24
C ILE A 86 7.42 -15.75 9.18
N LEU A 87 8.06 -15.44 10.31
CA LEU A 87 9.11 -14.41 10.33
C LEU A 87 10.15 -14.66 11.43
N PRO A 88 11.40 -14.22 11.26
CA PRO A 88 12.41 -14.28 12.31
C PRO A 88 12.01 -13.44 13.54
N LYS A 89 12.29 -13.94 14.75
CA LYS A 89 12.06 -13.19 16.00
C LYS A 89 12.98 -11.96 16.09
N ARG A 90 14.21 -12.09 15.60
CA ARG A 90 15.13 -10.95 15.48
C ARG A 90 14.71 -10.05 14.32
N HIS A 91 14.94 -8.76 14.49
CA HIS A 91 14.64 -7.78 13.44
C HIS A 91 15.66 -7.91 12.31
N ILE A 92 15.23 -8.44 11.16
CA ILE A 92 15.98 -8.43 9.91
C ILE A 92 15.21 -7.57 8.94
N ILE A 93 15.84 -6.56 8.34
CA ILE A 93 15.17 -5.77 7.32
C ILE A 93 15.12 -6.52 5.99
N ASN A 94 14.12 -6.25 5.15
CA ASN A 94 13.93 -6.91 3.85
C ASN A 94 15.18 -6.87 2.96
N GLU A 95 15.93 -5.77 2.99
CA GLU A 95 17.18 -5.56 2.25
C GLU A 95 18.31 -6.50 2.68
N GLU A 96 18.23 -6.99 3.92
CA GLU A 96 19.24 -7.84 4.57
C GLU A 96 18.78 -9.30 4.67
N PHE A 97 17.85 -9.74 3.81
CA PHE A 97 17.32 -11.11 3.85
C PHE A 97 18.41 -12.20 3.76
N TYR A 98 19.53 -11.88 3.10
CA TYR A 98 20.68 -12.77 2.97
C TYR A 98 21.42 -13.01 4.29
N LEU A 99 21.10 -12.26 5.36
CA LEU A 99 21.63 -12.47 6.70
C LEU A 99 20.88 -13.55 7.48
N LEU A 100 19.80 -14.13 6.94
CA LEU A 100 19.13 -15.29 7.56
C LEU A 100 20.13 -16.43 7.76
N THR A 101 20.17 -17.00 8.96
CA THR A 101 21.04 -18.15 9.24
C THR A 101 20.45 -19.42 8.64
N ASN A 102 21.26 -20.48 8.53
CA ASN A 102 20.79 -21.78 8.07
C ASN A 102 19.70 -22.34 8.99
N GLU A 103 19.82 -22.13 10.30
CA GLU A 103 18.85 -22.56 11.30
C GLU A 103 17.51 -21.81 11.14
N GLU A 104 17.55 -20.51 10.83
CA GLU A 104 16.33 -19.74 10.52
C GLU A 104 15.66 -20.26 9.26
N TRP A 105 16.41 -20.53 8.19
CA TRP A 105 15.88 -21.15 6.97
C TRP A 105 15.26 -22.52 7.22
N LEU A 106 15.92 -23.37 8.00
CA LEU A 106 15.39 -24.69 8.36
C LEU A 106 14.09 -24.58 9.16
N GLN A 107 13.99 -23.65 10.12
CA GLN A 107 12.76 -23.42 10.85
C GLN A 107 11.65 -22.83 9.96
N ILE A 108 11.98 -22.00 8.96
CA ILE A 108 10.98 -21.45 8.02
C ILE A 108 10.37 -22.59 7.21
N LEU A 109 11.21 -23.51 6.73
CA LEU A 109 10.77 -24.70 5.99
C LEU A 109 9.99 -25.68 6.88
N ASP A 110 10.42 -25.86 8.13
CA ASP A 110 9.70 -26.68 9.13
C ASP A 110 8.31 -26.10 9.43
N ALA A 111 8.20 -24.78 9.65
CA ALA A 111 6.93 -24.09 9.86
C ALA A 111 6.00 -24.20 8.65
N TRP A 112 6.54 -24.12 7.43
CA TRP A 112 5.74 -24.30 6.21
C TRP A 112 5.20 -25.74 6.09
N LYS A 113 6.04 -26.76 6.31
CA LYS A 113 5.61 -28.17 6.30
C LYS A 113 4.57 -28.45 7.37
N TRP A 114 4.81 -27.96 8.59
CA TRP A 114 3.84 -28.04 9.68
C TRP A 114 2.49 -27.45 9.27
N ALA A 115 2.48 -26.23 8.70
CA ALA A 115 1.24 -25.58 8.30
C ALA A 115 0.48 -26.42 7.26
N GLN A 116 1.19 -27.00 6.29
CA GLN A 116 0.58 -27.87 5.29
C GLN A 116 -0.07 -29.11 5.92
N GLU A 117 0.60 -29.76 6.86
CA GLU A 117 0.10 -30.97 7.52
C GLU A 117 -1.01 -30.69 8.54
N PHE A 118 -0.89 -29.61 9.31
CA PHE A 118 -1.80 -29.24 10.38
C PHE A 118 -3.13 -28.72 9.81
N PHE A 119 -3.08 -27.77 8.88
CA PHE A 119 -4.27 -27.19 8.26
C PHE A 119 -4.81 -27.99 7.07
N LYS A 120 -4.20 -29.15 6.76
CA LYS A 120 -4.56 -30.01 5.62
C LYS A 120 -4.66 -29.24 4.31
N ILE A 121 -3.65 -28.40 4.06
CA ILE A 121 -3.64 -27.46 2.94
C ILE A 121 -3.54 -28.23 1.62
N PRO A 122 -4.54 -28.13 0.73
CA PRO A 122 -4.52 -28.84 -0.55
C PRO A 122 -3.61 -28.16 -1.59
N GLY A 123 -3.39 -26.86 -1.47
CA GLY A 123 -2.54 -26.06 -2.34
C GLY A 123 -2.56 -24.59 -1.96
N GLY A 124 -1.54 -23.84 -2.37
CA GLY A 124 -1.44 -22.41 -2.09
C GLY A 124 -0.10 -21.84 -2.53
N VAL A 125 0.22 -20.64 -2.03
CA VAL A 125 1.46 -19.95 -2.41
C VAL A 125 2.27 -19.60 -1.16
N PHE A 126 3.54 -20.00 -1.16
CA PHE A 126 4.54 -19.54 -0.20
C PHE A 126 5.32 -18.38 -0.81
N THR A 127 5.34 -17.22 -0.14
CA THR A 127 5.93 -15.99 -0.67
C THR A 127 6.77 -15.28 0.36
N GLY A 128 7.86 -14.66 -0.07
CA GLY A 128 8.62 -13.69 0.71
C GLY A 128 8.95 -12.50 -0.18
N ARG A 129 8.92 -11.29 0.38
CA ARG A 129 9.38 -10.09 -0.34
C ARG A 129 10.67 -9.62 0.30
N PHE A 130 11.69 -9.44 -0.52
CA PHE A 130 13.03 -9.04 -0.10
C PHE A 130 13.53 -7.85 -0.92
N GLY A 131 14.63 -7.25 -0.47
CA GLY A 131 15.21 -6.06 -1.09
C GLY A 131 14.42 -4.79 -0.77
N LEU A 132 14.72 -3.74 -1.53
CA LEU A 132 14.14 -2.41 -1.32
C LEU A 132 12.62 -2.41 -1.50
N ARG A 133 11.88 -1.95 -0.50
CA ARG A 133 10.41 -1.81 -0.57
C ARG A 133 9.93 -0.79 -1.61
N SER A 134 10.81 0.00 -2.22
CA SER A 134 10.46 0.80 -3.40
C SER A 134 10.30 -0.03 -4.67
N HIS A 135 10.86 -1.25 -4.69
CA HIS A 135 10.84 -2.18 -5.81
C HIS A 135 9.88 -3.35 -5.59
N ASN A 136 9.33 -3.47 -4.38
CA ASN A 136 8.34 -4.48 -4.04
C ASN A 136 7.15 -3.84 -3.29
N ALA A 137 6.02 -4.53 -3.18
CA ALA A 137 4.83 -4.02 -2.52
C ALA A 137 4.84 -4.26 -0.99
N GLY A 138 6.02 -4.37 -0.37
CA GLY A 138 6.19 -4.57 1.07
C GLY A 138 5.73 -3.37 1.88
N THR A 139 5.03 -3.61 3.00
CA THR A 139 4.52 -2.57 3.91
C THR A 139 5.41 -2.40 5.14
N ILE A 140 5.80 -3.51 5.75
CA ILE A 140 6.59 -3.56 6.99
C ILE A 140 8.02 -3.95 6.62
N GLY A 141 8.99 -3.29 7.24
CA GLY A 141 10.40 -3.47 6.92
C GLY A 141 11.04 -4.73 7.49
N HIS A 142 10.44 -5.29 8.53
CA HIS A 142 10.82 -6.59 9.07
C HIS A 142 10.47 -7.70 8.09
N LEU A 143 11.50 -8.45 7.70
CA LEU A 143 11.42 -9.61 6.83
C LEU A 143 10.36 -10.59 7.32
N HIS A 144 9.49 -11.01 6.42
CA HIS A 144 8.47 -12.00 6.70
C HIS A 144 8.11 -12.76 5.44
N PHE A 145 7.70 -14.01 5.66
CA PHE A 145 7.16 -14.92 4.68
C PHE A 145 5.67 -15.08 4.93
N GLN A 146 4.94 -15.42 3.87
CA GLN A 146 3.51 -15.57 3.90
C GLN A 146 3.14 -16.87 3.21
N LEU A 147 2.26 -17.66 3.85
CA LEU A 147 1.59 -18.78 3.22
C LEU A 147 0.13 -18.37 2.97
N GLN A 148 -0.25 -18.30 1.70
CA GLN A 148 -1.54 -17.80 1.24
C GLN A 148 -2.33 -18.92 0.57
N ILE A 149 -3.46 -19.27 1.16
CA ILE A 149 -4.32 -20.38 0.72
C ILE A 149 -5.66 -19.80 0.25
N PRO A 150 -6.05 -20.01 -1.02
CA PRO A 150 -7.30 -19.50 -1.54
C PRO A 150 -8.51 -20.25 -0.97
N ASP A 151 -9.64 -19.57 -0.82
CA ASP A 151 -10.95 -20.19 -0.52
C ASP A 151 -11.73 -20.60 -1.78
N LEU A 152 -11.15 -20.35 -2.97
CA LEU A 152 -11.73 -20.61 -4.30
C LEU A 152 -12.99 -19.78 -4.64
N SER A 153 -13.34 -18.79 -3.81
CA SER A 153 -14.49 -17.91 -4.04
C SER A 153 -14.19 -16.76 -5.01
N GLY A 154 -12.91 -16.52 -5.33
CA GLY A 154 -12.48 -15.44 -6.20
C GLY A 154 -10.97 -15.42 -6.45
N PRO A 155 -10.48 -14.41 -7.19
CA PRO A 155 -9.07 -14.29 -7.52
C PRO A 155 -8.22 -13.93 -6.30
N VAL A 156 -7.18 -14.72 -6.05
CA VAL A 156 -6.13 -14.41 -5.08
C VAL A 156 -4.90 -13.88 -5.80
N GLN A 157 -4.31 -12.78 -5.30
CA GLN A 157 -3.19 -12.10 -5.95
C GLN A 157 -2.04 -11.82 -4.98
N VAL A 158 -0.87 -12.37 -5.30
CA VAL A 158 0.38 -11.98 -4.65
C VAL A 158 0.88 -10.68 -5.27
N THR A 159 0.70 -9.57 -4.56
CA THR A 159 1.25 -8.29 -5.02
C THR A 159 2.77 -8.26 -4.81
N VAL A 160 3.52 -8.47 -5.89
CA VAL A 160 4.98 -8.30 -5.91
C VAL A 160 5.34 -6.83 -6.10
N CYS A 161 4.67 -6.14 -7.03
CA CYS A 161 4.80 -4.71 -7.28
C CYS A 161 3.41 -4.06 -7.31
N LYS A 162 3.28 -2.84 -6.80
CA LYS A 162 2.04 -2.08 -6.93
C LYS A 162 2.02 -1.46 -8.33
N ASP A 163 0.92 -1.66 -9.06
CA ASP A 163 0.70 -0.93 -10.30
C ASP A 163 0.71 0.59 -10.01
N ARG A 164 1.65 1.29 -10.64
CA ARG A 164 1.93 2.74 -10.54
C ARG A 164 1.28 3.54 -11.67
N SER A 165 0.38 2.93 -12.44
CA SER A 165 -0.41 3.63 -13.46
C SER A 165 -1.11 4.85 -12.84
N PRO A 166 -1.32 5.93 -13.63
CA PRO A 166 -2.01 7.13 -13.15
C PRO A 166 -3.35 6.83 -12.48
N GLU A 167 -4.09 5.87 -13.03
CA GLU A 167 -5.35 5.37 -12.46
C GLU A 167 -5.18 4.84 -11.04
N LYS A 168 -4.23 3.92 -10.83
CA LYS A 168 -4.02 3.32 -9.51
C LYS A 168 -3.42 4.29 -8.51
N GLU A 169 -2.56 5.21 -8.95
CA GLU A 169 -2.07 6.29 -8.08
C GLU A 169 -3.20 7.20 -7.63
N ALA A 170 -4.10 7.56 -8.54
CA ALA A 170 -5.22 8.40 -8.20
C ALA A 170 -6.20 7.68 -7.24
N ARG A 171 -6.46 6.37 -7.43
CA ARG A 171 -7.20 5.53 -6.45
C ARG A 171 -6.54 5.54 -5.07
N ARG A 172 -5.21 5.42 -5.02
CA ARG A 172 -4.45 5.46 -3.75
C ARG A 172 -4.59 6.81 -3.06
N ALA A 173 -4.41 7.90 -3.80
CA ALA A 173 -4.54 9.26 -3.27
C ALA A 173 -5.94 9.51 -2.69
N THR A 174 -7.00 9.08 -3.39
CA THR A 174 -8.38 9.18 -2.89
C THR A 174 -8.58 8.38 -1.59
N ARG A 175 -8.02 7.16 -1.50
CA ARG A 175 -8.09 6.35 -0.27
C ARG A 175 -7.30 6.97 0.87
N ASP A 176 -6.12 7.52 0.61
CA ASP A 176 -5.29 8.15 1.63
C ASP A 176 -5.95 9.43 2.17
N ALA A 177 -6.60 10.22 1.31
CA ALA A 177 -7.42 11.37 1.72
C ALA A 177 -8.59 10.92 2.62
N ALA A 178 -9.29 9.86 2.24
CA ALA A 178 -10.37 9.27 3.06
C ALA A 178 -9.90 8.90 4.46
N ASN A 179 -8.71 8.31 4.56
CA ASN A 179 -8.15 7.80 5.81
C ASN A 179 -7.68 8.90 6.76
N LYS A 180 -7.31 10.06 6.22
CA LYS A 180 -6.89 11.23 7.01
C LYS A 180 -8.07 11.99 7.63
N GLY A 181 -9.31 11.57 7.36
CA GLY A 181 -10.50 12.25 7.87
C GLY A 181 -10.66 13.66 7.33
N SER A 182 -9.90 14.05 6.29
CA SER A 182 -10.08 15.31 5.61
C SER A 182 -11.42 15.24 4.89
N GLY A 183 -12.38 16.06 5.30
CA GLY A 183 -13.72 16.11 4.72
C GLY A 183 -13.79 16.50 3.23
N SER A 184 -12.64 16.69 2.56
CA SER A 184 -12.55 16.88 1.12
C SER A 184 -11.95 15.63 0.46
N TYR A 185 -12.66 15.10 -0.53
CA TYR A 185 -12.23 13.98 -1.35
C TYR A 185 -12.01 14.49 -2.76
N THR A 186 -10.80 14.29 -3.27
CA THR A 186 -10.48 14.58 -4.66
C THR A 186 -10.62 13.27 -5.44
N GLY A 187 -11.60 13.22 -6.35
CA GLY A 187 -11.71 12.19 -7.37
C GLY A 187 -10.86 12.54 -8.59
N TYR A 188 -10.73 11.60 -9.51
CA TYR A 188 -10.02 11.80 -10.78
C TYR A 188 -10.91 11.36 -11.94
N ILE A 189 -10.76 12.01 -13.08
CA ILE A 189 -11.37 11.62 -14.35
C ILE A 189 -10.21 11.35 -15.31
N ILE A 190 -10.12 10.13 -15.83
CA ILE A 190 -9.16 9.82 -16.88
C ILE A 190 -9.84 10.08 -18.22
N ARG A 191 -9.25 10.95 -19.03
CA ARG A 191 -9.71 11.22 -20.39
C ARG A 191 -8.68 10.77 -21.42
N ASN A 192 -9.13 10.34 -22.60
CA ASN A 192 -8.24 10.20 -23.76
C ASN A 192 -7.94 11.57 -24.40
N GLU A 193 -7.13 11.56 -25.46
CA GLU A 193 -6.78 12.75 -26.26
C GLU A 193 -7.98 13.45 -26.91
N TYR A 194 -9.12 12.75 -27.03
CA TYR A 194 -10.39 13.26 -27.54
C TYR A 194 -11.36 13.69 -26.42
N ALA A 195 -10.87 13.81 -25.18
CA ALA A 195 -11.65 14.13 -23.98
C ALA A 195 -12.72 13.09 -23.58
N HIS A 196 -12.74 11.88 -24.16
CA HIS A 196 -13.63 10.81 -23.74
C HIS A 196 -13.20 10.24 -22.39
N ILE A 197 -14.16 9.99 -21.50
CA ILE A 197 -13.93 9.39 -20.19
C ILE A 197 -13.58 7.90 -20.38
N LEU A 198 -12.42 7.49 -19.90
CA LEU A 198 -11.93 6.11 -19.99
C LEU A 198 -12.21 5.29 -18.72
N ASP A 199 -12.22 5.94 -17.56
CA ASP A 199 -12.56 5.37 -16.25
C ASP A 199 -13.02 6.49 -15.31
N GLU A 200 -14.04 6.20 -14.50
CA GLU A 200 -14.57 7.10 -13.50
C GLU A 200 -14.76 6.40 -12.15
N GLN A 201 -14.12 6.90 -11.10
CA GLN A 201 -14.48 6.58 -9.72
C GLN A 201 -14.94 7.85 -9.01
N LEU A 202 -16.19 8.20 -9.27
CA LEU A 202 -16.86 9.34 -8.67
C LEU A 202 -17.44 8.94 -7.30
N ARG A 203 -16.67 9.11 -6.23
CA ARG A 203 -17.26 9.15 -4.87
C ARG A 203 -17.56 10.61 -4.50
N TRP A 204 -18.74 11.08 -4.88
CA TRP A 204 -19.27 12.34 -4.37
C TRP A 204 -19.86 12.13 -2.97
N ARG A 205 -19.51 13.01 -2.01
CA ARG A 205 -20.47 13.41 -0.97
C ARG A 205 -21.00 14.77 -1.37
N VAL A 206 -22.32 14.92 -1.31
CA VAL A 206 -23.06 16.15 -1.62
C VAL A 206 -22.46 17.34 -0.88
N PHE A 207 -21.89 18.29 -1.62
CA PHE A 207 -21.63 19.63 -1.12
C PHE A 207 -22.88 20.48 -1.43
N ARG A 208 -23.53 21.02 -0.40
CA ARG A 208 -24.50 22.09 -0.58
C ARG A 208 -23.73 23.39 -0.76
N GLY A 209 -23.71 23.89 -1.98
CA GLY A 209 -23.26 25.24 -2.32
C GLY A 209 -21.90 25.31 -2.99
N THR A 210 -21.94 25.75 -4.26
CA THR A 210 -20.87 26.35 -5.06
C THR A 210 -19.96 25.40 -5.85
N TRP A 211 -19.89 25.71 -7.15
CA TRP A 211 -19.11 25.24 -8.30
C TRP A 211 -17.89 24.33 -8.08
N LEU A 212 -17.70 23.38 -9.00
CA LEU A 212 -16.75 22.29 -8.89
C LEU A 212 -15.85 22.20 -10.13
N GLU A 213 -14.63 22.72 -10.01
CA GLU A 213 -13.53 22.44 -10.94
C GLU A 213 -12.72 21.25 -10.39
N GLY A 214 -12.56 20.20 -11.19
CA GLY A 214 -11.83 18.99 -10.79
C GLY A 214 -10.32 19.21 -10.86
N PHE A 215 -9.66 19.39 -9.71
CA PHE A 215 -8.20 19.48 -9.63
C PHE A 215 -7.57 18.16 -9.20
N ALA A 216 -6.57 17.69 -9.94
CA ALA A 216 -5.69 16.61 -9.48
C ALA A 216 -4.74 17.13 -8.39
N HIS A 217 -5.18 17.14 -7.13
CA HIS A 217 -4.32 17.44 -5.99
C HIS A 217 -3.58 16.18 -5.52
N ALA A 218 -2.51 15.83 -6.21
CA ALA A 218 -1.47 14.97 -5.64
C ALA A 218 -0.10 15.51 -6.11
N PRO A 219 0.72 16.11 -5.21
CA PRO A 219 2.09 16.52 -5.54
C PRO A 219 2.94 15.40 -6.16
N GLY A 220 2.60 14.13 -5.92
CA GLY A 220 3.24 12.97 -6.55
C GLY A 220 2.80 12.68 -8.00
N ALA A 221 1.67 13.22 -8.46
CA ALA A 221 1.18 13.03 -9.84
C ALA A 221 1.74 14.08 -10.82
N LEU A 222 2.14 15.26 -10.31
CA LEU A 222 2.68 16.37 -11.09
C LEU A 222 3.86 15.99 -12.01
N PRO A 223 4.90 15.24 -11.54
CA PRO A 223 6.02 14.86 -12.41
C PRO A 223 5.62 13.96 -13.58
N HIS A 224 4.52 13.20 -13.43
CA HIS A 224 4.00 12.31 -14.47
C HIS A 224 3.12 13.06 -15.48
N ILE A 225 2.36 14.06 -14.99
CA ILE A 225 1.57 14.97 -15.81
C ILE A 225 2.51 15.84 -16.68
N GLU A 226 3.58 16.40 -16.10
CA GLU A 226 4.56 17.21 -16.84
C GLU A 226 5.28 16.40 -17.94
N LYS A 227 5.65 15.15 -17.66
CA LYS A 227 6.30 14.26 -18.63
C LYS A 227 5.36 13.86 -19.78
N PHE A 228 4.05 13.78 -19.52
CA PHE A 228 3.03 13.54 -20.54
C PHE A 228 2.88 14.74 -21.50
N PHE A 229 2.98 15.97 -20.98
CA PHE A 229 2.87 17.18 -21.79
C PHE A 229 4.13 17.56 -22.58
N GLN A 230 5.33 17.15 -22.13
CA GLN A 230 6.59 17.41 -22.84
C GLN A 230 6.73 16.66 -24.18
N GLY A 231 5.95 15.60 -24.42
CA GLY A 231 5.99 14.82 -25.65
C GLY A 231 4.96 15.21 -26.72
N ALA A 232 3.96 16.03 -26.37
CA ALA A 232 2.73 16.11 -27.16
C ALA A 232 2.40 17.50 -27.75
N ILE A 233 3.04 18.59 -27.32
CA ILE A 233 2.57 19.94 -27.69
C ILE A 233 3.73 20.90 -27.96
N GLY A 234 3.75 21.49 -29.17
CA GLY A 234 4.64 22.58 -29.53
C GLY A 234 4.34 23.90 -28.78
N PRO A 235 5.27 24.87 -28.78
CA PRO A 235 5.37 25.94 -27.76
C PRO A 235 4.24 27.00 -27.71
N ALA A 236 3.16 26.89 -28.49
CA ALA A 236 2.21 28.00 -28.69
C ALA A 236 0.93 27.96 -27.84
N SER A 237 0.65 26.91 -27.06
CA SER A 237 -0.61 26.80 -26.28
C SER A 237 -0.43 26.49 -24.80
N MET A 238 0.66 26.97 -24.19
CA MET A 238 0.79 27.00 -22.73
C MET A 238 0.09 28.25 -22.15
N ARG A 239 -1.21 28.15 -21.87
CA ARG A 239 -1.77 28.92 -20.75
C ARG A 239 -1.36 28.16 -19.49
N LYS A 240 -0.31 28.67 -18.83
CA LYS A 240 0.27 28.13 -17.59
C LYS A 240 -0.85 27.86 -16.57
N ALA A 241 -1.08 26.59 -16.26
CA ALA A 241 -1.61 26.22 -14.96
C ALA A 241 -0.50 26.49 -13.94
N ALA A 242 -0.44 27.72 -13.44
CA ALA A 242 0.47 28.07 -12.38
C ALA A 242 -0.13 27.59 -11.06
N VAL A 243 0.53 26.63 -10.41
CA VAL A 243 0.34 26.42 -8.97
C VAL A 243 0.96 27.63 -8.28
N VAL A 244 0.13 28.53 -7.78
CA VAL A 244 0.56 29.68 -6.98
C VAL A 244 0.01 29.49 -5.57
N ASN A 245 0.92 29.52 -4.59
CA ASN A 245 0.61 29.59 -3.17
C ASN A 245 -0.29 30.80 -2.89
N GLY A 246 -1.56 30.56 -2.58
CA GLY A 246 -2.46 31.52 -1.95
C GLY A 246 -3.10 32.56 -2.89
N THR A 247 -4.43 32.50 -2.95
CA THR A 247 -5.38 33.56 -3.40
C THR A 247 -5.26 34.10 -4.83
N THR A 248 -6.21 33.75 -5.71
CA THR A 248 -6.85 34.73 -6.60
C THR A 248 -8.23 34.25 -7.08
N GLU A 249 -9.21 35.16 -7.08
CA GLU A 249 -10.52 35.04 -7.71
C GLU A 249 -10.41 35.10 -9.25
N LEU A 250 -11.26 34.36 -9.96
CA LEU A 250 -11.54 34.56 -11.38
C LEU A 250 -12.97 35.10 -11.52
N ARG A 251 -13.13 36.33 -12.05
CA ARG A 251 -14.40 36.83 -12.56
C ARG A 251 -14.53 36.41 -14.02
N GLY A 252 -15.53 35.58 -14.33
CA GLY A 252 -16.00 35.36 -15.70
C GLY A 252 -17.06 36.41 -16.02
N GLU A 253 -16.95 37.04 -17.19
CA GLU A 253 -17.99 37.92 -17.74
C GLU A 253 -19.20 37.08 -18.17
N GLU A 254 -20.40 37.50 -17.75
CA GLU A 254 -21.68 36.92 -18.16
C GLU A 254 -22.01 37.35 -19.60
N GLU A 255 -22.06 36.42 -20.54
CA GLU A 255 -22.79 36.63 -21.80
C GLU A 255 -24.27 36.29 -21.57
N PHE A 256 -25.11 37.34 -21.56
CA PHE A 256 -26.56 37.22 -21.52
C PHE A 256 -27.09 36.62 -22.84
N PHE A 257 -27.66 35.42 -22.77
CA PHE A 257 -28.52 34.89 -23.84
C PHE A 257 -29.92 35.47 -23.67
N ASN A 258 -30.34 36.33 -24.61
CA ASN A 258 -31.67 36.91 -24.67
C ASN A 258 -32.58 36.00 -25.51
N PRO A 259 -33.68 35.42 -24.97
CA PRO A 259 -34.67 34.76 -25.80
C PRO A 259 -35.75 35.79 -26.18
N GLU A 260 -35.87 36.08 -27.48
CA GLU A 260 -37.05 36.75 -28.01
C GLU A 260 -38.11 35.73 -28.47
N PRO A 261 -39.40 36.14 -28.51
CA PRO A 261 -40.57 35.28 -28.34
C PRO A 261 -40.97 34.40 -29.54
#